data_AF-A0A135P2L5-F1
#
_entry.id   AF-A0A135P2L5-F1
#
_cell.length_a   1.000
_cell.length_b   1.000
_cell.length_c   1.000
_cell.angle_alpha   90.00
_cell.angle_beta   90.00
_cell.angle_gamma   90.00
#
_symmetry.space_group_name_H-M   'P 1'
#
loop_
_entity.id
_entity.type
_entity.pdbx_description
1 polymer ?
#
loop_
_entity_poly.entity_id
_entity_poly.type
_entity_poly.pdbx_seq_one_letter_code
_entity_poly.pdbx_strand_id
1 'polypeptide(L)'
;MITKHALALTVGATLLSAMAVSAQGTEAPAKAHSHSHSHDHSEESQEIYKGYFKDSQIEARALSDWKGDWQSVYPYLLDGSLDPVMAHKAKHGDKSAKEYRDEYATGYKTDVNRIVINGDTVTFFRDGKPAEAKYVSDGFEILTYKKGNRGVRYIFKKSGGEATAPEFIQFSDHTIAPAKAGHYHLFWGNDRSAVLQELGNWPTYYPASLDAKDIVHEMLEH
;
A
#
# COMPACT_ATOMS: atom_id res chain seq x y z
N MET A 1 51.59 -17.24 51.99
CA MET A 1 52.16 -17.85 50.77
C MET A 1 51.78 -16.93 49.60
N ILE A 2 52.62 -15.94 49.20
CA ILE A 2 53.82 -16.04 48.32
C ILE A 2 53.37 -16.53 46.92
N THR A 3 53.51 -15.89 45.75
CA THR A 3 54.12 -14.65 45.17
C THR A 3 53.53 -14.53 43.73
N LYS A 4 53.14 -13.36 43.19
CA LYS A 4 53.88 -12.36 42.37
C LYS A 4 54.62 -12.82 41.09
N HIS A 5 54.13 -12.32 39.92
CA HIS A 5 54.81 -11.50 38.87
C HIS A 5 55.25 -12.07 37.50
N ALA A 6 55.19 -11.13 36.52
CA ALA A 6 55.89 -10.97 35.22
C ALA A 6 55.33 -11.77 34.03
N LEU A 7 54.80 -11.17 32.95
CA LEU A 7 55.34 -10.20 31.97
C LEU A 7 56.59 -10.72 31.24
N ALA A 8 56.42 -11.10 29.96
CA ALA A 8 57.50 -11.22 29.00
C ALA A 8 57.06 -10.60 27.66
N LEU A 9 57.73 -9.50 27.35
CA LEU A 9 57.79 -8.77 26.10
C LEU A 9 58.70 -9.54 25.13
N THR A 10 58.34 -9.66 23.85
CA THR A 10 59.35 -9.85 22.80
C THR A 10 58.97 -9.07 21.55
N VAL A 11 59.86 -8.14 21.22
CA VAL A 11 59.92 -7.31 20.03
C VAL A 11 60.57 -8.13 18.91
N GLY A 12 60.01 -8.10 17.70
CA GLY A 12 60.62 -8.62 16.48
C GLY A 12 60.29 -7.69 15.32
N ALA A 13 61.31 -7.00 14.82
CA ALA A 13 61.22 -5.90 13.88
C ALA A 13 61.18 -6.33 12.40
N THR A 14 60.40 -5.56 11.63
CA THR A 14 60.60 -5.11 10.23
C THR A 14 60.81 -6.11 9.09
N LEU A 15 59.88 -6.04 8.13
CA LEU A 15 60.21 -5.89 6.71
C LEU A 15 59.12 -5.04 6.03
N LEU A 16 59.52 -3.83 5.60
CA LEU A 16 58.73 -3.01 4.68
C LEU A 16 58.78 -3.67 3.29
N SER A 17 57.62 -3.78 2.65
CA SER A 17 57.51 -3.80 1.20
C SER A 17 56.31 -2.93 0.83
N ALA A 18 56.62 -1.72 0.37
CA ALA A 18 55.68 -0.87 -0.34
C ALA A 18 55.53 -1.43 -1.75
N MET A 19 54.30 -1.72 -2.21
CA MET A 19 53.94 -1.68 -3.64
C MET A 19 52.44 -1.41 -3.84
N ALA A 20 52.21 -0.37 -4.63
CA ALA A 20 51.11 -0.09 -5.56
C ALA A 20 49.65 -0.07 -5.07
N VAL A 21 49.10 1.15 -5.14
CA VAL A 21 47.68 1.47 -5.23
C VAL A 21 46.97 0.64 -6.32
N SER A 22 45.80 0.09 -5.97
CA SER A 22 44.70 -0.11 -6.91
C SER A 22 43.42 0.20 -6.15
N ALA A 23 42.93 1.43 -6.31
CA ALA A 23 41.59 1.80 -5.90
C ALA A 23 40.60 1.14 -6.88
N GLN A 24 40.17 -0.08 -6.57
CA GLN A 24 38.96 -0.64 -7.16
C GLN A 24 37.78 -0.15 -6.33
N GLY A 25 37.06 0.82 -6.89
CA GLY A 25 35.73 1.18 -6.41
C GLY A 25 34.85 -0.06 -6.49
N THR A 26 34.45 -0.57 -5.33
CA THR A 26 33.41 -1.59 -5.25
C THR A 26 32.08 -0.90 -5.50
N GLU A 27 31.59 -1.01 -6.73
CA GLU A 27 30.20 -0.72 -7.07
C GLU A 27 29.29 -1.56 -6.17
N ALA A 28 28.37 -0.89 -5.49
CA ALA A 28 27.29 -1.54 -4.76
C ALA A 28 26.42 -2.32 -5.76
N PRO A 29 25.93 -3.53 -5.41
CA PRO A 29 25.05 -4.26 -6.31
C PRO A 29 23.74 -3.48 -6.44
N ALA A 30 23.45 -3.02 -7.65
CA ALA A 30 22.13 -2.50 -8.00
C ALA A 30 21.10 -3.61 -7.73
N LYS A 31 20.31 -3.42 -6.68
CA LYS A 31 19.21 -4.29 -6.33
C LYS A 31 18.14 -4.10 -7.41
N ALA A 32 18.14 -4.98 -8.40
CA ALA A 32 17.06 -5.06 -9.36
C ALA A 32 15.80 -5.48 -8.59
N HIS A 33 14.94 -4.50 -8.31
CA HIS A 33 13.62 -4.74 -7.76
C HIS A 33 12.75 -5.33 -8.87
N SER A 34 12.65 -6.65 -8.93
CA SER A 34 11.65 -7.33 -9.74
C SER A 34 10.31 -7.20 -9.02
N HIS A 35 9.58 -6.14 -9.34
CA HIS A 35 8.17 -5.99 -9.00
C HIS A 35 7.36 -6.83 -9.99
N SER A 36 7.17 -8.12 -9.70
CA SER A 36 6.25 -8.96 -10.47
C SER A 36 4.85 -8.76 -9.89
N HIS A 37 4.17 -7.71 -10.35
CA HIS A 37 2.72 -7.62 -10.27
C HIS A 37 2.16 -8.40 -11.46
N SER A 38 1.46 -9.50 -11.18
CA SER A 38 0.81 -10.30 -12.21
C SER A 38 -0.46 -9.57 -12.67
N HIS A 39 -0.30 -8.62 -13.60
CA HIS A 39 -1.42 -8.13 -14.38
C HIS A 39 -1.79 -9.24 -15.37
N ASP A 40 -2.73 -10.09 -14.99
CA ASP A 40 -3.39 -10.95 -15.97
C ASP A 40 -4.11 -10.00 -16.95
N HIS A 41 -3.62 -9.85 -18.17
CA HIS A 41 -4.14 -8.91 -19.17
C HIS A 41 -5.27 -9.51 -20.03
N SER A 42 -5.97 -10.53 -19.53
CA SER A 42 -7.16 -11.03 -20.22
C SER A 42 -8.22 -9.94 -20.39
N GLU A 43 -9.03 -10.03 -21.44
CA GLU A 43 -10.16 -9.10 -21.61
C GLU A 43 -11.13 -9.16 -20.43
N GLU A 44 -11.30 -10.35 -19.84
CA GLU A 44 -12.16 -10.57 -18.67
C GLU A 44 -11.65 -9.83 -17.42
N SER A 45 -10.34 -9.88 -17.13
CA SER A 45 -9.78 -9.17 -15.98
C SER A 45 -9.90 -7.66 -16.12
N GLN A 46 -9.78 -7.13 -17.34
CA GLN A 46 -9.96 -5.72 -17.64
C GLN A 46 -11.40 -5.27 -17.46
N GLU A 47 -12.37 -6.08 -17.88
CA GLU A 47 -13.79 -5.78 -17.66
C GLU A 47 -14.16 -5.86 -16.17
N ILE A 48 -13.65 -6.85 -15.44
CA ILE A 48 -13.80 -6.93 -13.97
C ILE A 48 -13.24 -5.66 -13.31
N TYR A 49 -12.02 -5.25 -13.69
CA TYR A 49 -11.36 -4.07 -13.15
C TYR A 49 -12.16 -2.78 -13.37
N LYS A 50 -12.81 -2.66 -14.55
CA LYS A 50 -13.72 -1.55 -14.90
C LYS A 50 -15.10 -1.64 -14.21
N GLY A 51 -15.38 -2.73 -13.50
CA GLY A 51 -16.63 -2.94 -12.78
C GLY A 51 -17.74 -3.63 -13.57
N TYR A 52 -17.40 -4.40 -14.61
CA TYR A 52 -18.33 -5.17 -15.43
C TYR A 52 -18.14 -6.67 -15.21
N PHE A 53 -18.95 -7.22 -14.30
CA PHE A 53 -18.89 -8.63 -13.90
C PHE A 53 -20.26 -9.15 -13.43
N LYS A 54 -20.40 -10.48 -13.43
CA LYS A 54 -21.58 -11.21 -12.96
C LYS A 54 -21.43 -11.56 -11.48
N ASP A 55 -22.55 -11.66 -10.78
CA ASP A 55 -22.57 -12.02 -9.35
C ASP A 55 -21.94 -13.39 -9.08
N SER A 56 -22.09 -14.32 -10.04
CA SER A 56 -21.52 -15.66 -9.96
C SER A 56 -20.00 -15.70 -10.02
N GLN A 57 -19.33 -14.60 -10.40
CA GLN A 57 -17.87 -14.48 -10.42
C GLN A 57 -17.32 -13.93 -9.09
N ILE A 58 -18.20 -13.48 -8.18
CA ILE A 58 -17.78 -12.86 -6.91
C ILE A 58 -17.56 -13.94 -5.87
N GLU A 59 -16.38 -13.94 -5.28
CA GLU A 59 -16.00 -14.86 -4.22
C GLU A 59 -15.61 -14.10 -2.94
N ALA A 60 -15.82 -14.76 -1.80
CA ALA A 60 -15.38 -14.25 -0.52
C ALA A 60 -13.84 -14.17 -0.47
N ARG A 61 -13.32 -13.14 0.20
CA ARG A 61 -11.88 -12.91 0.34
C ARG A 61 -11.46 -12.85 1.79
N ALA A 62 -10.25 -13.29 2.06
CA ALA A 62 -9.66 -13.26 3.39
C ALA A 62 -8.82 -11.99 3.58
N LEU A 63 -8.70 -11.50 4.83
CA LEU A 63 -7.89 -10.31 5.15
C LEU A 63 -6.43 -10.45 4.66
N SER A 64 -5.92 -11.69 4.57
CA SER A 64 -4.59 -12.00 4.05
C SER A 64 -4.34 -11.55 2.61
N ASP A 65 -5.39 -11.27 1.83
CA ASP A 65 -5.27 -10.73 0.47
C ASP A 65 -4.68 -9.32 0.46
N TRP A 66 -4.87 -8.58 1.55
CA TRP A 66 -4.29 -7.25 1.80
C TRP A 66 -3.11 -7.28 2.77
N LYS A 67 -2.56 -8.47 3.11
CA LYS A 67 -1.39 -8.58 3.98
C LYS A 67 -0.23 -7.76 3.41
N GLY A 68 0.33 -6.86 4.21
CA GLY A 68 1.44 -6.01 3.78
C GLY A 68 1.63 -4.78 4.66
N ASP A 69 2.57 -3.95 4.23
CA ASP A 69 2.81 -2.61 4.76
C ASP A 69 2.47 -1.60 3.65
N TRP A 70 1.66 -0.61 3.98
CA TRP A 70 0.95 0.21 3.02
C TRP A 70 1.10 1.69 3.34
N GLN A 71 1.29 2.52 2.32
CA GLN A 71 1.43 3.97 2.42
C GLN A 71 0.26 4.67 1.71
N SER A 72 -0.25 5.73 2.33
CA SER A 72 -1.25 6.60 1.71
C SER A 72 -0.65 7.35 0.52
N VAL A 73 -1.42 7.49 -0.57
CA VAL A 73 -1.01 8.30 -1.72
C VAL A 73 -1.28 9.80 -1.56
N TYR A 74 -2.01 10.18 -0.50
CA TYR A 74 -2.42 11.57 -0.28
C TYR A 74 -1.24 12.56 -0.19
N PRO A 75 -0.13 12.27 0.51
CA PRO A 75 1.04 13.17 0.53
C PRO A 75 1.61 13.45 -0.87
N TYR A 76 1.69 12.44 -1.74
CA TYR A 76 2.18 12.57 -3.11
C TYR A 76 1.26 13.41 -4.01
N LEU A 77 -0.04 13.46 -3.71
CA LEU A 77 -0.95 14.39 -4.38
C LEU A 77 -0.69 15.83 -3.91
N LEU A 78 -0.49 16.03 -2.61
CA LEU A 78 -0.31 17.34 -2.01
C LEU A 78 0.99 18.00 -2.45
N ASP A 79 2.09 17.25 -2.53
CA ASP A 79 3.41 17.75 -2.93
C ASP A 79 3.60 17.89 -4.46
N GLY A 80 2.63 17.42 -5.25
CA GLY A 80 2.64 17.51 -6.71
C GLY A 80 3.29 16.32 -7.42
N SER A 81 3.77 15.31 -6.70
CA SER A 81 4.37 14.10 -7.29
C SER A 81 3.40 13.38 -8.24
N LEU A 82 2.09 13.43 -7.99
CA LEU A 82 1.06 12.82 -8.84
C LEU A 82 0.56 13.71 -9.99
N ASP A 83 1.13 14.91 -10.19
CA ASP A 83 0.72 15.80 -11.29
C ASP A 83 0.78 15.15 -12.69
N PRO A 84 1.78 14.29 -13.02
CA PRO A 84 1.78 13.56 -14.29
C PRO A 84 0.55 12.67 -14.50
N VAL A 85 0.03 12.05 -13.42
CA VAL A 85 -1.17 11.21 -13.46
C VAL A 85 -2.39 12.09 -13.77
N MET A 86 -2.52 13.24 -13.11
CA MET A 86 -3.62 14.18 -13.35
C MET A 86 -3.59 14.72 -14.78
N ALA A 87 -2.40 15.03 -15.30
CA ALA A 87 -2.22 15.46 -16.68
C ALA A 87 -2.56 14.36 -17.69
N HIS A 88 -2.21 13.10 -17.39
CA HIS A 88 -2.59 11.96 -18.22
C HIS A 88 -4.12 11.78 -18.25
N LYS A 89 -4.79 11.80 -17.09
CA LYS A 89 -6.26 11.69 -17.02
C LYS A 89 -6.95 12.85 -17.75
N ALA A 90 -6.43 14.07 -17.66
CA ALA A 90 -6.95 15.22 -18.41
C ALA A 90 -6.86 15.08 -19.94
N LYS A 91 -5.88 14.34 -20.47
CA LYS A 91 -5.77 14.08 -21.92
C LYS A 91 -6.82 13.09 -22.44
N HIS A 92 -7.30 12.20 -21.58
CA HIS A 92 -8.20 11.10 -21.93
C HIS A 92 -9.60 11.24 -21.33
N GLY A 93 -9.84 12.31 -20.56
CA GLY A 93 -11.01 12.50 -19.74
C GLY A 93 -11.82 13.75 -20.07
N ASP A 94 -12.77 14.06 -19.20
CA ASP A 94 -13.76 15.14 -19.33
C ASP A 94 -13.44 16.37 -18.46
N LYS A 95 -12.38 16.31 -17.65
CA LYS A 95 -11.96 17.38 -16.74
C LYS A 95 -10.54 17.86 -17.03
N SER A 96 -10.25 19.09 -16.61
CA SER A 96 -8.88 19.59 -16.57
C SER A 96 -8.04 18.87 -15.50
N ALA A 97 -6.71 18.94 -15.62
CA ALA A 97 -5.81 18.36 -14.63
C ALA A 97 -6.04 18.94 -13.22
N LYS A 98 -6.40 20.23 -13.12
CA LYS A 98 -6.73 20.86 -11.85
C LYS A 98 -8.02 20.29 -11.25
N GLU A 99 -9.06 20.12 -12.05
CA GLU A 99 -10.33 19.56 -11.58
C GLU A 99 -10.17 18.10 -11.14
N TYR A 100 -9.38 17.30 -11.88
CA TYR A 100 -8.99 15.97 -11.40
C TYR A 100 -8.24 16.06 -10.07
N ARG A 101 -7.23 16.93 -9.97
CA ARG A 101 -6.48 17.09 -8.72
C ARG A 101 -7.40 17.43 -7.54
N ASP A 102 -8.38 18.31 -7.72
CA ASP A 102 -9.33 18.69 -6.67
C ASP A 102 -10.28 17.53 -6.28
N GLU A 103 -10.75 16.75 -7.27
CA GLU A 103 -11.54 15.53 -7.06
C GLU A 103 -10.73 14.48 -6.26
N TYR A 104 -9.53 14.17 -6.72
CA TYR A 104 -8.62 13.23 -6.07
C TYR A 104 -8.14 13.73 -4.69
N ALA A 105 -8.05 15.05 -4.48
CA ALA A 105 -7.76 15.60 -3.16
C ALA A 105 -8.86 15.33 -2.16
N THR A 106 -10.13 15.31 -2.60
CA THR A 106 -11.26 14.89 -1.76
C THR A 106 -11.25 13.38 -1.56
N GLY A 107 -11.00 12.62 -2.63
CA GLY A 107 -10.94 11.16 -2.62
C GLY A 107 -9.86 10.61 -1.69
N TYR A 108 -8.61 11.05 -1.85
CA TYR A 108 -7.46 10.51 -1.12
C TYR A 108 -7.30 11.02 0.30
N LYS A 109 -7.98 12.11 0.68
CA LYS A 109 -7.77 12.78 1.96
C LYS A 109 -7.89 11.79 3.12
N THR A 110 -6.83 11.73 3.92
CA THR A 110 -6.80 10.94 5.16
C THR A 110 -5.72 11.46 6.10
N ASP A 111 -5.90 11.22 7.40
CA ASP A 111 -4.88 11.38 8.45
C ASP A 111 -4.16 10.06 8.78
N VAL A 112 -4.60 8.94 8.20
CA VAL A 112 -3.96 7.62 8.31
C VAL A 112 -2.92 7.50 7.20
N ASN A 113 -1.65 7.70 7.51
CA ASN A 113 -0.59 7.74 6.50
C ASN A 113 0.01 6.36 6.19
N ARG A 114 -0.11 5.41 7.12
CA ARG A 114 0.39 4.05 6.97
C ARG A 114 -0.56 3.04 7.58
N ILE A 115 -0.64 1.86 6.96
CA ILE A 115 -1.41 0.73 7.47
C ILE A 115 -0.54 -0.52 7.38
N VAL A 116 -0.51 -1.30 8.46
CA VAL A 116 0.16 -2.62 8.47
C VAL A 116 -0.89 -3.69 8.69
N ILE A 117 -0.91 -4.70 7.82
CA ILE A 117 -1.86 -5.82 7.86
C ILE A 117 -1.07 -7.12 7.98
N ASN A 118 -1.29 -7.86 9.06
CA ASN A 118 -0.63 -9.14 9.29
C ASN A 118 -1.54 -10.11 10.04
N GLY A 119 -1.88 -11.24 9.42
CA GLY A 119 -2.82 -12.20 9.99
C GLY A 119 -4.21 -11.59 10.10
N ASP A 120 -4.79 -11.62 11.30
CA ASP A 120 -6.07 -10.98 11.64
C ASP A 120 -5.92 -9.54 12.15
N THR A 121 -4.69 -9.03 12.26
CA THR A 121 -4.38 -7.71 12.82
C THR A 121 -4.22 -6.64 11.75
N VAL A 122 -4.81 -5.47 11.99
CA VAL A 122 -4.62 -4.24 11.23
C VAL A 122 -4.18 -3.12 12.17
N THR A 123 -3.09 -2.45 11.84
CA THR A 123 -2.55 -1.31 12.59
C THR A 123 -2.64 -0.04 11.75
N PHE A 124 -3.37 0.95 12.24
CA PHE A 124 -3.53 2.26 11.61
C PHE A 124 -2.54 3.24 12.23
N PHE A 125 -1.79 3.96 11.41
CA PHE A 125 -0.88 5.00 11.89
C PHE A 125 -1.42 6.38 11.54
N ARG A 126 -1.73 7.18 12.57
CA ARG A 126 -2.05 8.62 12.42
C ARG A 126 -0.95 9.44 13.06
N ASP A 127 -0.26 10.26 12.28
CA ASP A 127 0.91 11.02 12.73
C ASP A 127 1.94 10.14 13.47
N GLY A 128 2.14 8.91 12.97
CA GLY A 128 3.03 7.92 13.57
C GLY A 128 2.52 7.21 14.84
N LYS A 129 1.34 7.58 15.35
CA LYS A 129 0.70 6.92 16.49
C LYS A 129 -0.10 5.71 16.01
N PRO A 130 0.22 4.49 16.49
CA PRO A 130 -0.50 3.29 16.12
C PRO A 130 -1.87 3.23 16.83
N ALA A 131 -2.85 2.64 16.15
CA ALA A 131 -4.05 2.08 16.72
C ALA A 131 -4.24 0.68 16.12
N GLU A 132 -4.05 -0.36 16.93
CA GLU A 132 -4.09 -1.75 16.49
C GLU A 132 -5.41 -2.45 16.84
N ALA A 133 -5.93 -3.24 15.91
CA ALA A 133 -7.08 -4.09 16.17
C ALA A 133 -7.09 -5.39 15.35
N LYS A 134 -7.83 -6.37 15.87
CA LYS A 134 -8.14 -7.63 15.19
C LYS A 134 -9.46 -7.52 14.45
N TYR A 135 -9.53 -8.12 13.28
CA TYR A 135 -10.68 -8.05 12.39
C TYR A 135 -11.09 -9.45 11.92
N VAL A 136 -12.40 -9.66 11.84
CA VAL A 136 -13.02 -10.87 11.27
C VAL A 136 -13.88 -10.48 10.08
N SER A 137 -13.99 -11.35 9.09
CA SER A 137 -14.83 -11.08 7.92
C SER A 137 -16.30 -10.91 8.33
N ASP A 138 -16.93 -9.90 7.75
CA ASP A 138 -18.36 -9.58 7.85
C ASP A 138 -19.03 -9.65 6.46
N GLY A 139 -18.46 -10.48 5.57
CA GLY A 139 -18.93 -10.69 4.20
C GLY A 139 -18.50 -9.59 3.22
N PHE A 140 -19.30 -9.43 2.16
CA PHE A 140 -19.11 -8.39 1.15
C PHE A 140 -20.45 -7.79 0.72
N GLU A 141 -20.40 -6.60 0.14
CA GLU A 141 -21.55 -5.90 -0.44
C GLU A 141 -21.24 -5.49 -1.87
N ILE A 142 -22.24 -5.55 -2.74
CA ILE A 142 -22.10 -5.15 -4.14
C ILE A 142 -22.74 -3.78 -4.35
N LEU A 143 -21.95 -2.83 -4.81
CA LEU A 143 -22.39 -1.48 -5.15
C LEU A 143 -22.62 -1.40 -6.66
N THR A 144 -23.72 -0.75 -7.05
CA THR A 144 -24.00 -0.41 -8.45
C THR A 144 -23.99 1.10 -8.59
N TYR A 145 -23.12 1.60 -9.47
CA TYR A 145 -22.95 3.04 -9.68
C TYR A 145 -23.84 3.54 -10.81
N LYS A 146 -23.99 4.88 -10.91
CA LYS A 146 -24.90 5.52 -11.87
C LYS A 146 -24.61 5.15 -13.33
N LYS A 147 -23.35 4.89 -13.68
CA LYS A 147 -22.94 4.49 -15.04
C LYS A 147 -23.17 2.99 -15.33
N GLY A 148 -23.74 2.24 -14.38
CA GLY A 148 -23.99 0.81 -14.49
C GLY A 148 -22.78 -0.07 -14.14
N ASN A 149 -21.58 0.51 -14.03
CA ASN A 149 -20.44 -0.20 -13.47
C ASN A 149 -20.65 -0.49 -11.97
N ARG A 150 -19.95 -1.50 -11.47
CA ARG A 150 -20.17 -2.07 -10.14
C ARG A 150 -18.85 -2.17 -9.37
N GLY A 151 -18.95 -2.28 -8.06
CA GLY A 151 -17.81 -2.49 -7.17
C GLY A 151 -18.19 -3.44 -6.04
N VAL A 152 -17.20 -4.13 -5.48
CA VAL A 152 -17.39 -5.02 -4.32
C VAL A 152 -16.68 -4.40 -3.12
N ARG A 153 -17.40 -4.26 -2.00
CA ARG A 153 -16.84 -3.88 -0.70
C ARG A 153 -16.64 -5.12 0.13
N TYR A 154 -15.41 -5.49 0.45
CA TYR A 154 -15.10 -6.57 1.39
C TYR A 154 -15.02 -6.03 2.80
N ILE A 155 -15.91 -6.51 3.68
CA ILE A 155 -16.17 -5.90 4.98
C ILE A 155 -15.54 -6.75 6.07
N PHE A 156 -14.89 -6.07 7.01
CA PHE A 156 -14.38 -6.69 8.22
C PHE A 156 -14.84 -5.91 9.44
N LYS A 157 -15.24 -6.64 10.48
CA LYS A 157 -15.66 -6.10 11.77
C LYS A 157 -14.57 -6.33 12.80
N LYS A 158 -14.31 -5.33 13.62
CA LYS A 158 -13.39 -5.43 14.75
C LYS A 158 -13.87 -6.49 15.73
N SER A 159 -12.98 -7.41 16.11
CA SER A 159 -13.23 -8.46 17.10
C SER A 159 -12.49 -8.23 18.43
N GLY A 160 -11.52 -7.31 18.44
CA GLY A 160 -10.78 -6.90 19.63
C GLY A 160 -9.66 -5.92 19.29
N GLY A 161 -9.01 -5.35 20.31
CA GLY A 161 -7.92 -4.38 20.16
C GLY A 161 -8.27 -3.01 20.71
N GLU A 162 -7.60 -1.98 20.21
CA GLU A 162 -7.71 -0.62 20.72
C GLU A 162 -9.07 0.02 20.40
N ALA A 163 -9.57 0.83 21.35
CA ALA A 163 -10.83 1.56 21.19
C ALA A 163 -10.76 2.62 20.08
N THR A 164 -9.57 3.13 19.78
CA THR A 164 -9.29 4.12 18.74
C THR A 164 -9.24 3.53 17.33
N ALA A 165 -9.18 2.21 17.20
CA ALA A 165 -9.26 1.52 15.91
C ALA A 165 -10.73 1.42 15.45
N PRO A 166 -11.03 1.58 14.15
CA PRO A 166 -12.41 1.59 13.64
C PRO A 166 -13.16 0.29 13.91
N GLU A 167 -14.47 0.37 14.16
CA GLU A 167 -15.30 -0.83 14.36
C GLU A 167 -15.51 -1.64 13.07
N PHE A 168 -15.58 -0.94 11.93
CA PHE A 168 -15.73 -1.54 10.61
C PHE A 168 -14.70 -0.97 9.65
N ILE A 169 -14.17 -1.85 8.81
CA ILE A 169 -13.30 -1.50 7.68
C ILE A 169 -13.81 -2.19 6.42
N GLN A 170 -13.72 -1.52 5.28
CA GLN A 170 -14.19 -2.03 4.00
C GLN A 170 -13.15 -1.79 2.91
N PHE A 171 -12.73 -2.86 2.25
CA PHE A 171 -11.77 -2.81 1.14
C PHE A 171 -12.48 -2.76 -0.21
N SER A 172 -11.91 -2.01 -1.15
CA SER A 172 -12.25 -2.03 -2.57
C SER A 172 -10.96 -1.88 -3.37
N ASP A 173 -10.61 -2.85 -4.20
CA ASP A 173 -9.33 -2.91 -4.93
C ASP A 173 -9.50 -3.43 -6.37
N HIS A 174 -10.69 -3.24 -6.94
CA HIS A 174 -11.04 -3.66 -8.31
C HIS A 174 -10.97 -5.18 -8.55
N THR A 175 -10.85 -5.97 -7.50
CA THR A 175 -10.79 -7.44 -7.56
C THR A 175 -12.02 -8.04 -6.88
N ILE A 176 -12.59 -9.10 -7.46
CA ILE A 176 -13.85 -9.70 -7.01
C ILE A 176 -13.73 -11.16 -6.52
N ALA A 177 -12.51 -11.70 -6.48
CA ALA A 177 -12.21 -13.06 -6.04
C ALA A 177 -10.82 -13.11 -5.35
N PRO A 178 -10.45 -14.20 -4.64
CA PRO A 178 -9.17 -14.30 -3.93
C PRO A 178 -7.95 -13.94 -4.78
N ALA A 179 -7.29 -12.84 -4.43
CA ALA A 179 -6.08 -12.36 -5.09
C ALA A 179 -5.36 -11.34 -4.20
N LYS A 180 -4.03 -11.23 -4.36
CA LYS A 180 -3.23 -10.24 -3.64
C LYS A 180 -3.50 -8.85 -4.20
N ALA A 181 -3.75 -7.89 -3.31
CA ALA A 181 -3.96 -6.51 -3.69
C ALA A 181 -2.66 -5.89 -4.22
N GLY A 182 -2.75 -5.15 -5.34
CA GLY A 182 -1.68 -4.26 -5.81
C GLY A 182 -1.77 -2.88 -5.16
N HIS A 183 -2.99 -2.38 -5.01
CA HIS A 183 -3.36 -1.20 -4.23
C HIS A 183 -4.79 -1.39 -3.72
N TYR A 184 -5.28 -0.51 -2.85
CA TYR A 184 -6.70 -0.54 -2.45
C TYR A 184 -7.21 0.81 -1.99
N HIS A 185 -8.54 0.95 -2.01
CA HIS A 185 -9.29 1.94 -1.27
C HIS A 185 -9.77 1.34 0.05
N LEU A 186 -9.62 2.08 1.15
CA LEU A 186 -10.09 1.66 2.46
C LEU A 186 -11.07 2.66 3.04
N PHE A 187 -12.23 2.16 3.44
CA PHE A 187 -13.27 2.92 4.12
C PHE A 187 -13.37 2.40 5.55
N TRP A 188 -13.57 3.27 6.53
CA TRP A 188 -13.65 2.85 7.92
C TRP A 188 -14.55 3.75 8.76
N GLY A 189 -15.05 3.21 9.86
CA GLY A 189 -15.90 3.94 10.79
C GLY A 189 -16.51 3.02 11.84
N ASN A 190 -17.44 3.56 12.62
CA ASN A 190 -18.10 2.81 13.70
C ASN A 190 -19.52 2.35 13.34
N ASP A 191 -20.01 2.73 12.16
CA ASP A 191 -21.31 2.31 11.62
C ASP A 191 -21.10 1.68 10.23
N ARG A 192 -21.40 0.38 10.11
CA ARG A 192 -21.21 -0.40 8.88
C ARG A 192 -21.93 0.22 7.68
N SER A 193 -23.17 0.66 7.88
CA SER A 193 -24.05 1.16 6.82
C SER A 193 -23.61 2.54 6.36
N ALA A 194 -23.21 3.42 7.29
CA ALA A 194 -22.67 4.73 6.95
C ALA A 194 -21.37 4.61 6.14
N VAL A 195 -20.47 3.69 6.53
CA VAL A 195 -19.21 3.44 5.79
C VAL A 195 -19.49 2.87 4.39
N LEU A 196 -20.54 2.07 4.22
CA LEU A 196 -20.94 1.54 2.92
C LEU A 196 -21.50 2.64 1.99
N GLN A 197 -22.18 3.64 2.56
CA GLN A 197 -22.74 4.78 1.82
C GLN A 197 -21.71 5.85 1.46
N GLU A 198 -20.50 5.81 2.03
CA GLU A 198 -19.42 6.72 1.69
C GLU A 198 -18.90 6.44 0.26
N LEU A 199 -19.02 7.44 -0.60
CA LEU A 199 -18.63 7.38 -2.02
C LEU A 199 -17.73 8.56 -2.45
N GLY A 200 -17.57 9.59 -1.62
CA GLY A 200 -16.82 10.81 -1.93
C GLY A 200 -15.38 10.80 -1.42
N ASN A 201 -15.12 10.15 -0.28
CA ASN A 201 -13.78 9.97 0.27
C ASN A 201 -13.39 8.49 0.26
N TRP A 202 -12.31 8.18 -0.45
CA TRP A 202 -11.79 6.83 -0.71
C TRP A 202 -10.26 6.83 -0.52
N PRO A 203 -9.78 6.92 0.73
CA PRO A 203 -8.37 6.86 1.06
C PRO A 203 -7.69 5.68 0.38
N THR A 204 -6.59 5.94 -0.31
CA THR A 204 -5.96 4.98 -1.23
C THR A 204 -4.55 4.68 -0.80
N TYR A 205 -4.19 3.40 -0.86
CA TYR A 205 -2.93 2.89 -0.35
C TYR A 205 -2.22 1.99 -1.36
N TYR A 206 -0.91 2.19 -1.45
CA TYR A 206 0.03 1.37 -2.24
C TYR A 206 1.06 0.73 -1.30
N PRO A 207 1.79 -0.31 -1.72
CA PRO A 207 2.81 -0.94 -0.90
C PRO A 207 3.86 0.09 -0.45
N ALA A 208 4.26 0.04 0.83
CA ALA A 208 5.22 0.97 1.43
C ALA A 208 6.63 0.87 0.80
N SER A 209 6.91 -0.18 0.02
CA SER A 209 8.17 -0.37 -0.69
C SER A 209 8.28 0.44 -1.99
N LEU A 210 7.18 0.94 -2.53
CA LEU A 210 7.17 1.71 -3.78
C LEU A 210 7.58 3.16 -3.52
N ASP A 211 8.39 3.74 -4.41
CA ASP A 211 8.64 5.16 -4.39
C ASP A 211 7.58 5.95 -5.20
N ALA A 212 7.70 7.29 -5.21
CA ALA A 212 6.75 8.13 -5.94
C ALA A 212 6.72 7.85 -7.46
N LYS A 213 7.85 7.48 -8.06
CA LYS A 213 7.92 7.17 -9.50
C LYS A 213 7.25 5.84 -9.80
N ASP A 214 7.47 4.85 -8.94
CA ASP A 214 6.82 3.55 -9.06
C ASP A 214 5.29 3.71 -8.94
N ILE A 215 4.82 4.48 -7.95
CA ILE A 215 3.38 4.76 -7.78
C ILE A 215 2.81 5.49 -9.01
N VAL A 216 3.53 6.49 -9.55
CA VAL A 216 3.10 7.18 -10.77
C VAL A 216 3.04 6.22 -11.95
N HIS A 217 4.03 5.34 -12.10
CA HIS A 217 4.06 4.35 -13.18
C HIS A 217 2.84 3.42 -13.11
N GLU A 218 2.58 2.84 -11.94
CA GLU A 218 1.41 1.99 -11.69
C GLU A 218 0.11 2.75 -11.98
N MET A 219 -0.03 3.98 -11.48
CA MET A 219 -1.23 4.81 -11.74
C MET A 219 -1.44 5.20 -13.20
N LEU A 220 -0.40 5.19 -14.03
CA LEU A 220 -0.51 5.49 -15.47
C LEU A 220 -0.90 4.26 -16.30
N GLU A 221 -0.76 3.06 -15.75
CA GLU A 221 -1.24 1.83 -16.36
C GLU A 221 -2.73 1.58 -16.07
N HIS A 222 -3.35 2.42 -15.22
CA HIS A 222 -4.72 2.32 -14.71
C HIS A 222 -5.63 3.53 -15.10
#